data_AF-A0A126Q079-F1
#
_entry.id   AF-A0A126Q079-F1
#
_cell.length_a   1.000
_cell.length_b   1.000
_cell.length_c   1.000
_cell.angle_alpha   90.00
_cell.angle_beta   90.00
_cell.angle_gamma   90.00
#
_symmetry.space_group_name_H-M   'P 1'
#
loop_
_entity.id
_entity.type
_entity.pdbx_description
1 polymer ?
#
loop_
_entity_poly.entity_id
_entity_poly.type
_entity_poly.pdbx_seq_one_letter_code
_entity_poly.pdbx_strand_id
1 'polypeptide(L)'
;MAFCHNVFAALNGDFITITHPGGAVGSFALKERCVGQAAVPKLPEHNHFGQGGPYQSYELQIFSQQFVLSKKTLNLGGGTIYPWSYNYSDINGYFYGDTKPNNATLEIDGMPTYADVSFIEEDIADVNATLVSNPDGSHNLAVSDRRYGYLNGQQLYSATYDSNFNLVSYSKSLFAVSPIDYGNTKEWVSAIPEYMTNPVPPQFSGHMLMIRQFLLVSIFD
;
A
#
# COMPACT_ATOMS: atom_id res chain seq x y z
N MET A 1 5.81 -4.91 20.74
CA MET A 1 5.86 -4.99 19.27
C MET A 1 4.69 -5.84 18.80
N ALA A 2 3.66 -5.21 18.23
CA ALA A 2 2.70 -5.98 17.44
C ALA A 2 3.51 -6.56 16.28
N PHE A 3 3.58 -7.88 16.17
CA PHE A 3 4.02 -8.51 14.94
C PHE A 3 2.79 -8.51 14.05
N CYS A 4 2.91 -8.02 12.81
CA CYS A 4 2.01 -8.47 11.76
C CYS A 4 2.33 -9.95 11.56
N HIS A 5 1.76 -10.78 12.43
CA HIS A 5 1.99 -12.20 12.44
C HIS A 5 1.37 -12.73 11.15
N ASN A 6 2.20 -13.31 10.30
CA ASN A 6 1.82 -14.13 9.16
C ASN A 6 1.09 -15.41 9.63
N VAL A 7 0.03 -15.27 10.43
CA VAL A 7 -0.90 -16.37 10.69
C VAL A 7 -1.85 -16.38 9.52
N PHE A 8 -1.40 -17.07 8.47
CA PHE A 8 -2.16 -17.32 7.25
C PHE A 8 -3.39 -18.17 7.57
N ALA A 9 -4.47 -17.54 8.02
CA ALA A 9 -5.80 -18.01 7.66
C ALA A 9 -6.07 -17.44 6.26
N ALA A 10 -5.50 -18.07 5.24
CA ALA A 10 -5.87 -17.74 3.88
C ALA A 10 -7.38 -17.94 3.77
N LEU A 11 -8.12 -16.84 3.59
CA LEU A 11 -9.45 -16.87 3.02
C LEU A 11 -9.29 -17.37 1.57
N ASN A 12 -9.03 -18.67 1.42
CA ASN A 12 -8.80 -19.35 0.14
C ASN A 12 -10.14 -19.66 -0.55
N GLY A 13 -11.07 -18.72 -0.51
CA GLY A 13 -12.42 -18.86 -1.07
C GLY A 13 -12.90 -17.56 -1.71
N ASP A 14 -13.88 -17.70 -2.61
CA ASP A 14 -14.57 -16.55 -3.18
C ASP A 14 -15.21 -15.75 -2.04
N PHE A 15 -14.83 -14.48 -1.92
CA PHE A 15 -15.39 -13.54 -0.95
C PHE A 15 -16.78 -13.10 -1.38
N ILE A 16 -16.94 -12.80 -2.66
CA ILE A 16 -18.23 -12.46 -3.25
C ILE A 16 -18.35 -13.04 -4.66
N THR A 17 -19.52 -13.60 -4.94
CA THR A 17 -19.92 -14.05 -6.27
C THR A 17 -21.19 -13.32 -6.68
N ILE A 18 -21.15 -12.71 -7.87
CA ILE A 18 -22.24 -11.92 -8.44
C ILE A 18 -22.70 -12.65 -9.70
N THR A 19 -23.98 -12.98 -9.76
CA THR A 19 -24.59 -13.60 -10.94
C THR A 19 -25.51 -12.60 -11.62
N HIS A 20 -25.19 -12.23 -12.87
CA HIS A 20 -26.05 -11.44 -13.72
C HIS A 20 -27.27 -12.27 -14.15
N PRO A 21 -28.48 -11.69 -14.31
CA PRO A 21 -29.66 -12.42 -14.77
C PRO A 21 -29.47 -13.16 -16.11
N GLY A 22 -28.57 -12.66 -16.96
CA GLY A 22 -28.15 -13.33 -18.20
C GLY A 22 -27.20 -14.52 -18.04
N GLY A 23 -26.91 -14.97 -16.82
CA GLY A 23 -26.09 -16.16 -16.53
C GLY A 23 -24.58 -15.90 -16.41
N ALA A 24 -24.11 -14.66 -16.58
CA ALA A 24 -22.71 -14.31 -16.35
C ALA A 24 -22.42 -14.29 -14.84
N VAL A 25 -21.32 -14.91 -14.42
CA VAL A 25 -20.91 -15.01 -13.03
C VAL A 25 -19.54 -14.36 -12.83
N GLY A 26 -19.47 -13.34 -11.99
CA GLY A 26 -18.23 -12.74 -11.51
C GLY A 26 -17.92 -13.21 -10.10
N SER A 27 -16.71 -13.72 -9.85
CA SER A 27 -16.23 -14.05 -8.49
C SER A 27 -15.00 -13.22 -8.15
N PHE A 28 -14.89 -12.84 -6.88
CA PHE A 28 -13.77 -12.09 -6.32
C PHE A 28 -13.29 -12.79 -5.06
N ALA A 29 -12.01 -13.09 -4.99
CA ALA A 29 -11.37 -13.62 -3.79
C ALA A 29 -10.51 -12.54 -3.14
N LEU A 30 -10.53 -12.50 -1.81
CA LEU A 30 -9.70 -11.61 -1.01
C LEU A 30 -8.63 -12.42 -0.28
N LYS A 31 -7.50 -11.77 0.01
CA LYS A 31 -6.50 -12.26 0.96
C LYS A 31 -6.13 -11.16 1.93
N GLU A 32 -5.72 -11.56 3.12
CA GLU A 32 -5.08 -10.64 4.06
C GLU A 32 -3.63 -10.38 3.62
N ARG A 33 -3.17 -9.16 3.85
CA ARG A 33 -1.81 -8.72 3.57
C ARG A 33 -1.35 -7.73 4.62
N CYS A 34 -0.09 -7.86 5.04
CA CYS A 34 0.63 -6.82 5.76
C CYS A 34 1.28 -5.86 4.75
N VAL A 35 1.04 -4.57 4.88
CA VAL A 35 1.62 -3.53 4.03
C VAL A 35 2.58 -2.69 4.84
N GLY A 36 3.86 -2.73 4.48
CA GLY A 36 4.88 -1.86 5.08
C GLY A 36 4.72 -0.41 4.64
N GLN A 37 4.83 0.51 5.59
CA GLN A 37 4.79 1.95 5.38
C GLN A 37 6.19 2.56 5.48
N ALA A 38 6.53 3.45 4.56
CA ALA A 38 7.83 4.08 4.47
C ALA A 38 7.86 5.41 5.25
N ALA A 39 9.05 5.79 5.74
CA ALA A 39 9.29 7.09 6.36
C ALA A 39 8.29 7.46 7.49
N VAL A 40 7.88 6.48 8.30
CA VAL A 40 6.92 6.72 9.39
C VAL A 40 7.55 7.58 10.49
N PRO A 41 6.92 8.67 10.94
CA PRO A 41 7.45 9.47 12.03
C PRO A 41 7.60 8.65 13.32
N LYS A 42 8.66 8.94 14.07
CA LYS A 42 8.87 8.36 15.39
C LYS A 42 8.11 9.20 16.42
N LEU A 43 7.02 8.66 16.94
CA LEU A 43 6.32 9.19 18.11
C LEU A 43 6.63 8.25 19.28
N PRO A 44 7.60 8.58 20.15
CA PRO A 44 8.06 7.65 21.17
C PRO A 44 6.98 7.43 22.24
N GLU A 45 6.64 6.16 22.50
CA GLU A 45 5.81 5.81 23.64
C GLU A 45 6.67 5.86 24.91
N HIS A 46 6.22 6.63 25.89
CA HIS A 46 6.89 6.74 27.18
C HIS A 46 6.98 5.37 27.85
N ASN A 47 8.13 5.03 28.41
CA ASN A 47 8.29 3.82 29.20
C ASN A 47 7.83 4.04 30.65
N HIS A 48 6.56 3.75 30.95
CA HIS A 48 6.00 4.00 32.29
C HIS A 48 6.65 3.12 33.38
N PHE A 49 7.29 2.02 32.96
CA PHE A 49 7.84 1.00 33.85
C PHE A 49 9.32 1.22 34.15
N GLY A 50 10.00 2.17 33.47
CA GLY A 50 11.41 2.50 33.69
C GLY A 50 12.39 1.34 33.47
N GLN A 51 11.94 0.21 32.90
CA GLN A 51 12.78 -0.95 32.61
C GLN A 51 13.35 -0.79 31.20
N GLY A 52 14.63 -0.45 31.11
CA GLY A 52 15.34 -0.19 29.84
C GLY A 52 15.59 1.29 29.56
N GLY A 53 15.78 1.64 28.27
CA GLY A 53 15.88 3.04 27.83
C GLY A 53 14.57 3.83 28.03
N PRO A 54 14.58 5.15 27.77
CA PRO A 54 13.44 6.03 28.03
C PRO A 54 12.16 5.71 27.22
N TYR A 55 12.25 4.88 26.17
CA TYR A 55 11.17 4.54 25.26
C TYR A 55 11.10 3.02 25.00
N GLN A 56 9.90 2.45 24.94
CA GLN A 56 9.68 1.00 24.67
C GLN A 56 9.25 0.69 23.23
N SER A 57 8.54 1.63 22.58
CA SER A 57 7.96 1.49 21.24
C SER A 57 7.66 2.86 20.63
N TYR A 58 7.15 2.88 19.40
CA TYR A 58 6.59 4.07 18.76
C TYR A 58 5.07 3.91 18.61
N GLU A 59 4.32 4.99 18.80
CA GLU A 59 2.85 5.02 18.70
C GLU A 59 2.38 4.69 17.27
N LEU A 60 3.15 5.16 16.27
CA LEU A 60 2.89 4.87 14.86
C LEU A 60 3.58 3.57 14.45
N GLN A 61 2.82 2.68 13.82
CA GLN A 61 3.34 1.43 13.29
C GLN A 61 3.84 1.59 11.85
N ILE A 62 4.91 0.85 11.51
CA ILE A 62 5.49 0.80 10.15
C ILE A 62 4.78 -0.21 9.25
N PHE A 63 3.66 -0.78 9.68
CA PHE A 63 2.87 -1.71 8.90
C PHE A 63 1.38 -1.54 9.21
N SER A 64 0.55 -1.91 8.26
CA SER A 64 -0.90 -2.03 8.43
C SER A 64 -1.39 -3.36 7.85
N GLN A 65 -2.41 -3.96 8.45
CA GLN A 65 -3.07 -5.14 7.89
C GLN A 65 -4.22 -4.68 6.99
N GLN A 66 -4.31 -5.25 5.79
CA GLN A 66 -5.29 -4.91 4.78
C GLN A 66 -5.89 -6.17 4.15
N PHE A 67 -7.15 -6.10 3.72
CA PHE A 67 -7.74 -7.07 2.81
C PHE A 67 -7.57 -6.59 1.38
N VAL A 68 -7.00 -7.42 0.53
CA VAL A 68 -6.70 -7.10 -0.86
C VAL A 68 -7.26 -8.18 -1.79
N LEU A 69 -7.60 -7.80 -3.03
CA LEU A 69 -8.01 -8.77 -4.05
C LEU A 69 -6.88 -9.75 -4.33
N SER A 70 -7.15 -11.04 -4.36
CA SER A 70 -6.16 -12.04 -4.79
C SER A 70 -6.48 -12.55 -6.19
N LYS A 71 -7.77 -12.66 -6.50
CA LYS A 71 -8.26 -13.22 -7.76
C LYS A 71 -9.60 -12.59 -8.13
N LYS A 72 -9.82 -12.39 -9.42
CA LYS A 72 -11.12 -12.12 -10.01
C LYS A 72 -11.35 -13.11 -11.13
N THR A 73 -12.57 -13.60 -11.30
CA THR A 73 -12.95 -14.43 -12.45
C THR A 73 -14.26 -13.97 -13.03
N LEU A 74 -14.39 -14.00 -14.36
CA LEU A 74 -15.64 -13.80 -15.06
C LEU A 74 -15.96 -15.03 -15.90
N ASN A 75 -17.16 -15.60 -15.74
CA ASN A 75 -17.69 -16.69 -16.55
C ASN A 75 -18.92 -16.17 -17.31
N LEU A 76 -18.92 -16.26 -18.64
CA LEU A 76 -19.99 -15.71 -19.49
C LEU A 76 -21.08 -16.73 -19.86
N GLY A 77 -21.18 -17.86 -19.15
CA GLY A 77 -22.26 -18.84 -19.35
C GLY A 77 -22.02 -19.86 -20.49
N GLY A 78 -20.81 -19.89 -21.04
CA GLY A 78 -20.36 -20.86 -22.06
C GLY A 78 -19.23 -21.79 -21.60
N GLY A 79 -18.88 -21.77 -20.31
CA GLY A 79 -17.79 -22.55 -19.73
C GLY A 79 -16.41 -21.87 -19.77
N THR A 80 -16.21 -20.86 -20.64
CA THR A 80 -15.00 -20.04 -20.65
C THR A 80 -14.92 -19.16 -19.42
N ILE A 81 -13.79 -19.21 -18.71
CA ILE A 81 -13.49 -18.41 -17.53
C ILE A 81 -12.35 -17.44 -17.88
N TYR A 82 -12.54 -16.17 -17.56
CA TYR A 82 -11.56 -15.10 -17.71
C TYR A 82 -10.98 -14.78 -16.32
N PRO A 83 -9.75 -15.21 -16.00
CA PRO A 83 -9.14 -14.96 -14.70
C PRO A 83 -8.26 -13.70 -14.71
N TRP A 84 -8.31 -12.95 -13.62
CA TRP A 84 -7.29 -11.98 -13.24
C TRP A 84 -6.64 -12.41 -11.93
N SER A 85 -5.31 -12.35 -11.87
CA SER A 85 -4.55 -12.58 -10.63
C SER A 85 -3.91 -11.28 -10.15
N TYR A 86 -3.96 -11.06 -8.85
CA TYR A 86 -3.47 -9.85 -8.20
C TYR A 86 -2.32 -10.21 -7.25
N ASN A 87 -1.13 -9.75 -7.61
CA ASN A 87 0.08 -9.90 -6.82
C ASN A 87 0.57 -8.54 -6.36
N TYR A 88 1.25 -8.52 -5.23
CA TYR A 88 1.62 -7.30 -4.54
C TYR A 88 3.08 -7.35 -4.13
N SER A 89 3.75 -6.21 -4.11
CA SER A 89 5.12 -6.11 -3.61
C SER A 89 5.19 -6.43 -2.13
N ASP A 90 6.19 -7.20 -1.71
CA ASP A 90 6.49 -7.39 -0.29
C ASP A 90 7.71 -6.56 0.08
N ILE A 91 7.49 -5.43 0.75
CA ILE A 91 8.57 -4.50 1.08
C ILE A 91 8.38 -4.06 2.53
N ASN A 92 9.43 -4.22 3.34
CA ASN A 92 9.40 -3.83 4.76
C ASN A 92 9.20 -2.32 4.93
N GLY A 93 8.44 -1.93 5.95
CA GLY A 93 8.33 -0.52 6.34
C GLY A 93 9.57 -0.02 7.09
N TYR A 94 9.69 1.29 7.25
CA TYR A 94 10.78 1.91 8.01
C TYR A 94 10.37 3.26 8.59
N PHE A 95 11.03 3.66 9.69
CA PHE A 95 10.79 4.96 10.31
C PHE A 95 11.61 6.07 9.64
N TYR A 96 11.11 7.29 9.66
CA TYR A 96 11.81 8.47 9.19
C TYR A 96 13.16 8.63 9.92
N GLY A 97 14.22 8.89 9.14
CA GLY A 97 15.59 9.02 9.65
C GLY A 97 16.34 7.69 9.84
N ASP A 98 15.66 6.54 9.73
CA ASP A 98 16.34 5.23 9.71
C ASP A 98 16.88 4.92 8.31
N THR A 99 17.84 3.99 8.26
CA THR A 99 18.32 3.44 6.99
C THR A 99 17.19 2.74 6.27
N LYS A 100 16.97 3.09 5.01
CA LYS A 100 15.96 2.45 4.16
C LYS A 100 16.29 0.97 3.96
N PRO A 101 15.27 0.10 3.86
CA PRO A 101 15.46 -1.26 3.37
C PRO A 101 16.15 -1.23 2.01
N ASN A 102 17.22 -2.00 1.86
CA ASN A 102 17.95 -2.09 0.60
C ASN A 102 17.21 -3.06 -0.33
N ASN A 103 16.14 -2.59 -0.95
CA ASN A 103 15.36 -3.36 -1.92
C ASN A 103 15.81 -2.97 -3.32
N ALA A 104 16.51 -3.88 -4.00
CA ALA A 104 16.93 -3.68 -5.39
C ALA A 104 15.77 -3.91 -6.39
N THR A 105 14.67 -4.54 -5.95
CA THR A 105 13.51 -4.88 -6.79
C THR A 105 12.21 -4.73 -6.01
N LEU A 106 11.07 -4.67 -6.72
CA LEU A 106 9.74 -4.57 -6.12
C LEU A 106 9.27 -5.85 -5.40
N GLU A 107 10.01 -6.96 -5.48
CA GLU A 107 9.65 -8.24 -4.82
C GLU A 107 8.18 -8.65 -5.01
N ILE A 108 7.73 -8.76 -6.26
CA ILE A 108 6.34 -9.13 -6.62
C ILE A 108 6.32 -10.54 -7.19
N ASP A 109 5.47 -11.41 -6.63
CA ASP A 109 5.25 -12.75 -7.18
C ASP A 109 4.70 -12.69 -8.62
N GLY A 110 5.24 -13.55 -9.49
CA GLY A 110 4.90 -13.59 -10.91
C GLY A 110 5.52 -12.49 -11.78
N MET A 111 6.27 -11.52 -11.22
CA MET A 111 7.04 -10.55 -12.00
C MET A 111 8.47 -11.06 -12.23
N PRO A 112 8.93 -11.24 -13.47
CA PRO A 112 10.30 -11.67 -13.72
C PRO A 112 11.31 -10.56 -13.43
N THR A 113 12.52 -10.93 -13.03
CA THR A 113 13.59 -9.98 -12.65
C THR A 113 14.09 -9.12 -13.82
N TYR A 114 13.79 -9.50 -15.06
CA TYR A 114 14.16 -8.74 -16.26
C TYR A 114 13.08 -7.74 -16.69
N ALA A 115 11.91 -7.72 -16.05
CA ALA A 115 10.86 -6.77 -16.37
C ALA A 115 11.36 -5.34 -16.13
N ASP A 116 11.17 -4.47 -17.13
CA ASP A 116 11.64 -3.10 -17.04
C ASP A 116 10.80 -2.31 -16.02
N VAL A 117 11.47 -1.81 -14.97
CA VAL A 117 10.93 -0.93 -13.93
C VAL A 117 11.70 0.39 -13.85
N SER A 118 12.56 0.69 -14.83
CA SER A 118 13.43 1.86 -14.84
C SER A 118 12.69 3.19 -14.95
N PHE A 119 11.40 3.15 -15.30
CA PHE A 119 10.53 4.33 -15.31
C PHE A 119 10.12 4.81 -13.91
N ILE A 120 10.35 4.01 -12.86
CA ILE A 120 10.10 4.39 -11.47
C ILE A 120 11.29 5.23 -10.99
N GLU A 121 11.06 6.52 -10.79
CA GLU A 121 12.11 7.46 -10.36
C GLU A 121 12.34 7.45 -8.84
N GLU A 122 11.33 7.04 -8.08
CA GLU A 122 11.37 6.91 -6.63
C GLU A 122 12.26 5.74 -6.20
N ASP A 123 12.76 5.84 -4.98
CA ASP A 123 13.37 4.70 -4.33
C ASP A 123 12.34 3.57 -4.20
N ILE A 124 12.73 2.34 -4.53
CA ILE A 124 11.88 1.15 -4.41
C ILE A 124 11.36 0.99 -2.98
N ALA A 125 12.16 1.38 -1.98
CA ALA A 125 11.73 1.37 -0.58
C ALA A 125 10.62 2.39 -0.27
N ASP A 126 10.31 3.34 -1.15
CA ASP A 126 9.31 4.39 -0.94
C ASP A 126 8.00 4.15 -1.69
N VAL A 127 7.92 3.06 -2.47
CA VAL A 127 6.74 2.71 -3.26
C VAL A 127 6.18 1.33 -2.90
N ASN A 128 4.90 1.15 -3.17
CA ASN A 128 4.19 -0.12 -3.14
C ASN A 128 3.71 -0.43 -4.55
N ALA A 129 3.64 -1.69 -4.93
CA ALA A 129 3.24 -2.08 -6.27
C ALA A 129 2.21 -3.22 -6.27
N THR A 130 1.34 -3.19 -7.27
CA THR A 130 0.35 -4.22 -7.56
C THR A 130 0.50 -4.66 -9.01
N LEU A 131 0.78 -5.94 -9.22
CA LEU A 131 0.78 -6.57 -10.54
C LEU A 131 -0.54 -7.30 -10.77
N VAL A 132 -1.23 -6.95 -11.84
CA VAL A 132 -2.44 -7.63 -12.31
C VAL A 132 -2.09 -8.40 -13.57
N SER A 133 -2.28 -9.72 -13.56
CA SER A 133 -2.19 -10.52 -14.78
C SER A 133 -3.57 -10.68 -15.38
N ASN A 134 -3.72 -10.35 -16.66
CA ASN A 134 -4.98 -10.34 -17.37
C ASN A 134 -5.25 -11.70 -18.06
N PRO A 135 -6.51 -12.00 -18.43
CA PRO A 135 -6.88 -13.23 -19.12
C PRO A 135 -6.18 -13.44 -20.48
N ASP A 136 -5.76 -12.36 -21.13
CA ASP A 136 -5.04 -12.39 -22.42
C ASP A 136 -3.53 -12.58 -22.25
N GLY A 137 -3.06 -12.74 -21.01
CA GLY A 137 -1.65 -12.88 -20.66
C GLY A 137 -0.91 -11.55 -20.55
N SER A 138 -1.52 -10.41 -20.85
CA SER A 138 -0.90 -9.10 -20.58
C SER A 138 -0.84 -8.82 -19.07
N HIS A 139 0.01 -7.88 -18.67
CA HIS A 139 0.15 -7.51 -17.27
C HIS A 139 0.03 -6.00 -17.07
N ASN A 140 -0.59 -5.58 -15.98
CA ASN A 140 -0.64 -4.18 -15.55
C ASN A 140 0.05 -4.03 -14.20
N LEU A 141 0.94 -3.06 -14.08
CA LEU A 141 1.61 -2.70 -12.84
C LEU A 141 1.13 -1.33 -12.38
N ALA A 142 0.51 -1.28 -11.21
CA ALA A 142 0.17 -0.03 -10.52
C ALA A 142 1.18 0.20 -9.40
N VAL A 143 1.84 1.35 -9.41
CA VAL A 143 2.84 1.74 -8.40
C VAL A 143 2.30 2.93 -7.63
N SER A 144 2.23 2.83 -6.31
CA SER A 144 1.73 3.87 -5.41
C SER A 144 2.78 4.30 -4.40
N ASP A 145 2.66 5.54 -3.95
CA ASP A 145 3.48 6.06 -2.85
C ASP A 145 3.07 5.34 -1.55
N ARG A 146 4.05 4.92 -0.76
CA ARG A 146 3.80 4.34 0.58
C ARG A 146 4.46 5.10 1.70
N ARG A 147 5.04 6.29 1.42
CA ARG A 147 5.60 7.16 2.44
C ARG A 147 4.48 7.70 3.32
N TYR A 148 4.75 7.81 4.61
CA TYR A 148 3.81 8.42 5.53
C TYR A 148 3.61 9.90 5.14
N GLY A 149 2.36 10.30 4.88
CA GLY A 149 2.03 11.67 4.51
C GLY A 149 0.88 11.77 3.51
N TYR A 150 0.73 12.96 2.92
CA TYR A 150 -0.38 13.31 2.03
C TYR A 150 -0.49 12.42 0.79
N LEU A 151 0.65 12.00 0.23
CA LEU A 151 0.69 11.17 -0.98
C LEU A 151 0.46 9.68 -0.69
N ASN A 152 0.38 9.26 0.58
CA ASN A 152 0.26 7.86 0.93
C ASN A 152 -0.92 7.19 0.22
N GLY A 153 -0.65 6.10 -0.50
CA GLY A 153 -1.64 5.34 -1.26
C GLY A 153 -1.98 5.93 -2.63
N GLN A 154 -1.48 7.11 -2.99
CA GLN A 154 -1.70 7.69 -4.32
C GLN A 154 -0.89 6.94 -5.36
N GLN A 155 -1.53 6.58 -6.48
CA GLN A 155 -0.87 5.89 -7.59
C GLN A 155 0.03 6.87 -8.34
N LEU A 156 1.34 6.65 -8.28
CA LEU A 156 2.37 7.45 -8.95
C LEU A 156 2.57 7.00 -10.40
N TYR A 157 2.51 5.68 -10.66
CA TYR A 157 2.68 5.13 -12.01
C TYR A 157 1.66 4.05 -12.33
N SER A 158 1.37 3.92 -13.62
CA SER A 158 0.69 2.78 -14.20
C SER A 158 1.49 2.31 -15.40
N ALA A 159 1.81 1.03 -15.49
CA ALA A 159 2.50 0.44 -16.63
C ALA A 159 1.74 -0.77 -17.15
N THR A 160 1.85 -1.01 -18.46
CA THR A 160 1.30 -2.19 -19.13
C THR A 160 2.43 -2.93 -19.83
N TYR A 161 2.45 -4.24 -19.64
CA TYR A 161 3.38 -5.17 -20.26
C TYR A 161 2.63 -6.15 -21.15
N ASP A 162 3.30 -6.62 -22.20
CA ASP A 162 2.83 -7.76 -22.99
C ASP A 162 3.00 -9.09 -22.22
N SER A 163 2.61 -10.19 -22.84
CA SER A 163 2.70 -11.53 -22.25
C SER A 163 4.12 -12.05 -22.02
N ASN A 164 5.14 -11.37 -22.54
CA ASN A 164 6.55 -11.68 -22.31
C ASN A 164 7.21 -10.73 -21.30
N PHE A 165 6.42 -9.86 -20.65
CA PHE A 165 6.90 -8.79 -19.78
C PHE A 165 7.73 -7.70 -20.49
N ASN A 166 7.53 -7.49 -21.79
CA ASN A 166 8.05 -6.30 -22.45
C ASN A 166 7.16 -5.10 -22.11
N LEU A 167 7.77 -3.98 -21.72
CA LEU A 167 7.05 -2.75 -21.41
C LEU A 167 6.41 -2.19 -22.69
N VAL A 168 5.09 -2.08 -22.69
CA VAL A 168 4.30 -1.53 -23.81
C VAL A 168 4.05 -0.04 -23.62
N SER A 169 3.65 0.35 -22.42
CA SER A 169 3.36 1.74 -22.08
C SER A 169 3.46 1.97 -20.58
N TYR A 170 3.69 3.21 -20.19
CA TYR A 170 3.50 3.66 -18.81
C TYR A 170 3.01 5.11 -18.77
N SER A 171 2.41 5.47 -17.64
CA SER A 171 2.01 6.83 -17.31
C SER A 171 2.51 7.17 -15.91
N LYS A 172 2.80 8.46 -15.71
CA LYS A 172 3.16 9.04 -14.42
C LYS A 172 2.07 10.03 -14.01
N SER A 173 1.62 9.91 -12.77
CA SER A 173 0.69 10.83 -12.13
C SER A 173 1.46 11.79 -11.25
N LEU A 174 1.18 13.09 -11.40
CA LEU A 174 1.75 14.14 -10.57
C LEU A 174 0.64 14.73 -9.71
N PHE A 175 0.91 14.82 -8.41
CA PHE A 175 -0.04 15.34 -7.44
C PHE A 175 0.47 16.69 -6.95
N ALA A 176 -0.34 17.72 -7.16
CA ALA A 176 -0.09 19.03 -6.60
C ALA A 176 -0.72 19.10 -5.20
N VAL A 177 0.03 19.59 -4.23
CA VAL A 177 -0.53 19.98 -2.93
C VAL A 177 -1.10 21.39 -3.10
N SER A 178 -2.42 21.55 -2.94
CA SER A 178 -3.04 22.88 -2.96
C SER A 178 -2.49 23.72 -1.78
N PRO A 179 -1.98 24.95 -2.02
CA PRO A 179 -1.44 25.79 -0.94
C PRO A 179 -2.49 26.31 0.07
N ILE A 180 -3.79 26.11 -0.16
CA ILE A 180 -4.85 26.98 0.40
C ILE A 180 -5.44 26.52 1.75
N ASP A 181 -5.26 25.27 2.18
CA ASP A 181 -5.81 24.81 3.46
C ASP A 181 -4.72 24.40 4.46
N TYR A 182 -3.74 25.27 4.68
CA TYR A 182 -3.09 25.35 5.99
C TYR A 182 -4.11 25.94 6.97
N GLY A 183 -5.06 25.11 7.40
CA GLY A 183 -5.98 25.41 8.47
C GLY A 183 -5.20 25.73 9.72
N ASN A 184 -5.13 27.02 10.04
CA ASN A 184 -4.72 27.62 11.31
C ASN A 184 -5.58 27.10 12.49
N THR A 185 -5.52 25.81 12.80
CA THR A 185 -5.88 25.30 14.11
C THR A 185 -4.60 25.23 14.93
N LYS A 186 -4.25 26.37 15.55
CA LYS A 186 -3.36 26.34 16.71
C LYS A 186 -4.10 25.62 17.84
N GLU A 187 -3.92 24.32 17.96
CA GLU A 187 -4.18 23.64 19.22
C GLU A 187 -2.92 23.73 20.09
N TRP A 188 -3.09 24.30 21.28
CA TRP A 188 -2.06 24.30 22.30
C TRP A 188 -1.96 22.90 22.89
N VAL A 189 -1.00 22.11 22.41
CA VAL A 189 -0.60 20.90 23.13
C VAL A 189 0.26 21.35 24.31
N SER A 190 -0.31 21.26 25.52
CA SER A 190 0.47 21.37 26.75
C SER A 190 1.28 20.08 26.94
N ALA A 191 2.32 19.91 26.14
CA ALA A 191 3.35 18.89 26.36
C ALA A 191 4.66 19.57 26.72
N ILE A 192 5.35 19.02 27.72
CA ILE A 192 6.64 19.52 28.19
C ILE A 192 7.62 19.45 27.00
N PRO A 193 8.26 20.56 26.58
CA PRO A 193 9.07 20.66 25.35
C PRO A 193 10.24 19.67 25.25
N GLU A 194 10.62 19.05 26.36
CA GLU A 194 11.77 18.16 26.50
C GLU A 194 11.57 16.79 25.83
N TYR A 195 10.34 16.45 25.40
CA TYR A 195 10.02 15.15 24.81
C TYR A 195 9.85 15.13 23.28
N MET A 196 10.00 16.28 22.60
CA MET A 196 10.04 16.32 21.14
C MET A 196 11.50 16.30 20.64
N THR A 197 12.05 15.12 20.37
CA THR A 197 13.35 15.01 19.70
C THR A 197 13.16 15.09 18.18
N ASN A 198 13.54 16.22 17.61
CA ASN A 198 13.66 16.48 16.16
C ASN A 198 14.68 15.54 15.47
N PRO A 199 14.61 15.36 14.13
CA PRO A 199 13.85 16.16 13.18
C PRO A 199 12.49 15.57 12.81
N VAL A 200 11.44 16.35 13.05
CA VAL A 200 10.12 16.16 12.45
C VAL A 200 10.20 16.62 10.98
N PRO A 201 9.60 15.88 10.01
CA PRO A 201 9.62 16.28 8.60
C PRO A 201 9.01 17.69 8.39
N PRO A 202 9.45 18.45 7.37
CA PRO A 202 8.99 19.84 7.12
C PRO A 202 7.48 20.00 6.89
N GLN A 203 6.75 18.89 6.69
CA GLN A 203 5.32 18.87 6.37
C GLN A 203 4.45 18.28 7.49
N PHE A 204 4.99 18.05 8.69
CA PHE A 204 4.20 17.52 9.79
C PHE A 204 3.32 18.61 10.41
N SER A 205 2.04 18.61 10.03
CA SER A 205 0.94 19.24 10.77
C SER A 205 -0.20 18.24 10.83
N GLY A 206 -0.13 17.30 11.78
CA GLY A 206 -1.11 16.20 11.91
C GLY A 206 -1.99 16.35 13.14
N HIS A 207 -3.31 16.34 12.91
CA HIS A 207 -4.33 15.94 13.89
C HIS A 207 -4.45 14.40 13.89
N MET A 208 -4.73 13.78 15.05
CA MET A 208 -5.09 12.35 15.11
C MET A 208 -6.51 12.13 14.55
N LEU A 209 -6.59 11.53 13.38
CA LEU A 209 -7.85 11.08 12.78
C LEU A 209 -7.95 9.56 12.92
N MET A 210 -8.85 9.09 13.77
CA MET A 210 -9.25 7.68 13.84
C MET A 210 -10.13 7.37 12.61
N ILE A 211 -9.52 6.93 11.51
CA ILE A 211 -10.24 6.54 10.29
C ILE A 211 -10.49 5.03 10.33
N ARG A 212 -11.75 4.63 10.57
CA ARG A 212 -12.24 3.32 10.10
C ARG A 212 -12.42 3.42 8.58
N GLN A 213 -11.49 2.85 7.82
CA GLN A 213 -11.63 2.76 6.36
C GLN A 213 -12.74 1.76 6.01
N PHE A 214 -13.85 2.25 5.49
CA PHE A 214 -14.73 1.49 4.62
C PHE A 214 -14.34 1.79 3.17
N LEU A 215 -13.93 0.75 2.43
CA LEU A 215 -13.69 0.83 1.00
C LEU A 215 -15.04 0.86 0.28
N LEU A 216 -15.35 1.97 -0.40
CA LEU A 216 -16.48 2.08 -1.33
C LEU A 216 -15.94 1.76 -2.74
N VAL A 217 -16.31 0.60 -3.26
CA VAL A 217 -16.03 0.21 -4.66
C VAL A 217 -17.07 0.91 -5.53
N SER A 218 -16.61 1.80 -6.43
CA SER A 218 -17.45 2.33 -7.52
C SER A 218 -17.54 1.28 -8.63
N ILE A 219 -18.75 0.96 -9.04
CA ILE A 219 -19.09 0.11 -10.19
C ILE A 219 -19.65 1.06 -11.27
N PHE A 220 -19.24 0.85 -12.52
CA PHE A 220 -19.52 1.64 -13.76
C PHE A 220 -18.63 2.90 -13.89
N ASP A 221 -17.93 3.17 -15.01
CA ASP A 221 -18.12 2.83 -16.43
C ASP A 221 -16.97 2.05 -17.09
#